data_AF-A0A1U7MSP1-F1
#
_entry.id   AF-A0A1U7MSP1-F1
#
_cell.length_a   1.000
_cell.length_b   1.000
_cell.length_c   1.000
_cell.angle_alpha   90.00
_cell.angle_beta   90.00
_cell.angle_gamma   90.00
#
_symmetry.space_group_name_H-M   'P 1'
#
loop_
_entity.id
_entity.type
_entity.pdbx_description
1 polymer ?
#
loop_
_entity_poly.entity_id
_entity_poly.type
_entity_poly.pdbx_seq_one_letter_code
_entity_poly.pdbx_strand_id
1 'polypeptide(L)' 'MCACDLVEPVGKSQSTVSHHLKILRESGLVTSERHGTNIWYAAVPAALESLRHALAPAS' A
#
# COMPACT_ATOMS: atom_id res chain seq x y z
N MET A 1 6.24 4.28 5.68
CA MET A 1 5.11 4.47 6.60
C MET A 1 4.83 3.18 7.35
N CYS A 2 4.47 3.25 8.62
CA CYS A 2 3.94 2.12 9.37
C CYS A 2 2.47 1.86 8.96
N ALA A 3 1.99 0.62 9.12
CA ALA A 3 0.56 0.32 8.99
C ALA A 3 -0.29 1.11 10.00
N CYS A 4 0.27 1.40 11.17
CA CYS A 4 -0.35 2.20 12.22
C CYS A 4 -0.62 3.65 11.79
N ASP A 5 0.26 4.25 10.98
CA ASP A 5 0.12 5.63 10.49
C ASP A 5 -1.10 5.81 9.55
N LEU A 6 -1.63 4.71 9.02
CA LEU A 6 -2.74 4.73 8.05
C LEU A 6 -4.11 4.46 8.68
N VAL A 7 -4.18 4.09 9.95
CA VAL A 7 -5.43 3.76 10.65
C VAL A 7 -6.39 4.95 10.66
N GLU A 8 -5.92 6.12 11.10
CA GLU A 8 -6.74 7.34 11.13
C GLU A 8 -7.07 7.87 9.73
N PRO A 9 -6.11 8.06 8.80
CA PRO A 9 -6.39 8.60 7.47
C PRO A 9 -7.41 7.80 6.66
N VAL A 10 -7.43 6.47 6.81
CA VAL A 10 -8.36 5.61 6.05
C VAL A 10 -9.61 5.21 6.85
N GLY A 11 -9.67 5.57 8.13
CA GLY A 11 -10.81 5.25 9.01
C GLY A 11 -11.07 3.75 9.16
N LYS A 12 -10.02 2.92 9.15
CA LYS A 12 -10.12 1.44 9.29
C LYS A 12 -9.23 0.94 10.42
N SER A 13 -9.58 -0.23 10.97
CA SER A 13 -8.76 -0.88 11.99
C SER A 13 -7.37 -1.24 11.47
N GLN A 14 -6.39 -1.33 12.38
CA GLN A 14 -5.02 -1.74 12.05
C GLN A 14 -4.95 -3.12 11.38
N SER A 15 -5.83 -4.05 11.74
CA SER A 15 -5.88 -5.39 11.13
C SER A 15 -6.31 -5.31 9.66
N THR A 16 -7.35 -4.53 9.35
CA THR A 16 -7.80 -4.30 7.97
C THR A 16 -6.74 -3.56 7.16
N VAL A 17 -6.11 -2.53 7.72
CA VAL A 17 -5.01 -1.81 7.04
C VAL A 17 -3.86 -2.75 6.72
N SER A 18 -3.44 -3.58 7.68
CA SER A 18 -2.36 -4.56 7.47
C SER A 18 -2.72 -5.58 6.40
N HIS A 19 -3.97 -6.05 6.39
CA HIS A 19 -4.46 -6.97 5.37
C HIS A 19 -4.39 -6.34 3.96
N HIS A 20 -4.84 -5.09 3.80
CA HIS A 20 -4.77 -4.39 2.52
C HIS A 20 -3.32 -4.14 2.08
N LEU A 21 -2.44 -3.72 2.99
CA LEU A 21 -1.02 -3.52 2.68
C LEU A 21 -0.33 -4.82 2.25
N LYS A 22 -0.73 -5.97 2.81
CA LYS A 22 -0.28 -7.28 2.35
C LYS A 22 -0.71 -7.54 0.90
N ILE A 23 -1.99 -7.33 0.58
CA ILE A 23 -2.50 -7.51 -0.80
C ILE A 23 -1.78 -6.59 -1.79
N LEU A 24 -1.60 -5.31 -1.43
CA LEU A 24 -0.90 -4.35 -2.27
C LEU A 24 0.58 -4.71 -2.48
N ARG A 25 1.20 -5.34 -1.48
CA ARG A 25 2.58 -5.84 -1.59
C ARG A 25 2.64 -7.04 -2.53
N GLU A 26 1.72 -7.99 -2.37
CA GLU A 26 1.63 -9.18 -3.21
C GLU A 26 1.34 -8.84 -4.67
N SER A 27 0.62 -7.74 -4.94
CA SER A 27 0.40 -7.21 -6.29
C SER A 27 1.54 -6.34 -6.82
N GLY A 28 2.57 -6.08 -6.03
CA GLY A 28 3.73 -5.25 -6.42
C GLY A 28 3.47 -3.74 -6.44
N LEU A 29 2.33 -3.27 -5.92
CA LEU A 29 1.99 -1.85 -5.84
C LEU A 29 2.72 -1.13 -4.70
N VAL A 30 3.10 -1.87 -3.65
CA VAL A 30 3.93 -1.36 -2.55
C VAL A 30 5.07 -2.32 -2.25
N THR A 31 6.16 -1.78 -1.72
CA THR A 31 7.24 -2.56 -1.10
C THR A 31 7.10 -2.49 0.42
N SER A 32 7.81 -3.40 1.10
CA SER A 32 7.90 -3.35 2.56
C SER A 32 9.30 -3.69 3.05
N GLU A 33 9.73 -3.04 4.11
CA GLU A 33 10.98 -3.29 4.81
C GLU A 33 10.72 -3.47 6.30
N ARG A 34 11.44 -4.39 6.95
CA ARG A 34 11.33 -4.60 8.40
C ARG A 34 12.35 -3.72 9.11
N HIS A 35 11.89 -2.80 9.94
CA HIS A 35 12.74 -1.98 10.83
C HIS A 35 12.45 -2.38 12.28
N GLY A 36 13.27 -3.28 12.82
CA GLY A 36 13.05 -3.88 14.14
C GLY A 36 11.76 -4.70 14.18
N THR A 37 10.86 -4.34 15.10
CA THR A 37 9.55 -5.00 15.25
C THR A 37 8.52 -4.49 14.24
N ASN A 38 8.73 -3.31 13.65
CA ASN A 38 7.79 -2.66 12.76
C ASN A 38 8.06 -2.99 11.29
N ILE A 39 7.00 -3.02 10.50
CA ILE A 39 7.08 -3.13 9.03
C ILE A 39 6.72 -1.77 8.44
N TRP A 40 7.63 -1.27 7.62
CA TRP A 40 7.48 -0.04 6.87
C TRP A 40 7.09 -0.37 5.44
N TYR A 41 6.17 0.42 4.89
CA TYR A 41 5.70 0.31 3.51
C TYR A 41 6.07 1.56 2.72
N ALA A 42 6.29 1.38 1.42
CA ALA A 42 6.48 2.44 0.45
C ALA A 42 5.76 2.10 -0.86
N ALA A 43 5.18 3.09 -1.51
CA ALA A 43 4.59 2.91 -2.84
C ALA A 43 5.68 2.57 -3.87
N VAL A 44 5.32 1.79 -4.89
CA VAL A 44 6.13 1.58 -6.10
C VAL A 44 5.60 2.53 -7.19
N PRO A 45 6.24 3.69 -7.43
CA PRO A 45 5.66 4.72 -8.30
C PRO A 45 5.38 4.22 -9.72
N ALA A 46 6.30 3.44 -10.30
CA ALA A 46 6.14 2.88 -11.64
C ALA A 46 4.93 1.93 -11.76
N ALA A 47 4.66 1.13 -10.71
CA ALA A 47 3.53 0.21 -10.71
C ALA A 47 2.19 0.97 -10.59
N LEU A 48 2.14 1.99 -9.73
CA LEU A 48 0.98 2.87 -9.61
C LEU A 48 0.71 3.65 -10.89
N GLU A 49 1.75 4.11 -11.57
CA GLU A 49 1.62 4.81 -12.85
C GLU A 49 1.08 3.88 -13.94
N SER A 50 1.54 2.63 -13.98
CA SER A 50 1.03 1.62 -14.90
C SER A 50 -0.44 1.31 -14.62
N LEU A 51 -0.82 1.19 -13.35
CA LEU A 51 -2.21 1.00 -12.91
C LEU A 51 -3.09 2.20 -13.32
N ARG A 52 -2.59 3.44 -13.13
CA ARG A 52 -3.28 4.66 -13.54
C ARG A 52 -3.58 4.65 -15.04
N HIS A 53 -2.61 4.25 -15.86
CA HIS A 53 -2.79 4.12 -17.31
C HIS A 53 -3.82 3.04 -17.67
N ALA A 54 -3.78 1.88 -17.01
CA ALA A 54 -4.72 0.79 -17.27
C ALA A 54 -6.17 1.13 -16.88
N LEU A 55 -6.35 1.99 -15.87
CA LEU A 55 -7.66 2.44 -15.39
C LEU A 55 -8.14 3.74 -16.06
N ALA A 56 -7.30 4.38 -16.88
CA ALA A 56 -7.68 5.61 -17.57
C ALA A 56 -8.87 5.32 -18.51
N PRO A 57 -9.90 6.18 -18.54
CA PRO A 57 -11.03 6.00 -19.44
C PRO A 57 -10.51 5.98 -20.89
N ALA A 58 -10.98 5.01 -21.68
CA ALA A 58 -10.78 5.03 -23.12
C ALA A 58 -11.45 6.29 -23.65
N SER A 59 -10.65 7.19 -24.23
CA SER A 59 -11.13 8.39 -24.90
C SER A 59 -11.81 8.03 -26.22
#